data_AF-A0A7K1VQC0-F1
#
_entry.id   AF-A0A7K1VQC0-F1
#
_cell.length_a   1.000
_cell.length_b   1.000
_cell.length_c   1.000
_cell.angle_alpha   90.00
_cell.angle_beta   90.00
_cell.angle_gamma   90.00
#
_symmetry.space_group_name_H-M   'P 1'
#
loop_
_entity.id
_entity.type
_entity.pdbx_description
1 polymer ?
#
loop_
_entity_poly.entity_id
_entity_poly.type
_entity_poly.pdbx_seq_one_letter_code
_entity_poly.pdbx_strand_id
1 'polypeptide(L)'
;MRRSITALAGLAALLGLAGCAAGGPSGSVRHEPMSSGRIEALAAQERDAGHEEQAELLEDGVVTFEEYDASFVLYARCLTDKGLSVEGPQISPVDGVRYQSSVDIGTREQTAALADIDECEAVYRTSAAQAYELSQPQVMDAPLAEATAECLRGKGLAATGEETEVADFVDSVGEAEAEEAVDCVLSEASRLYPEMTSLSAGY
;
A
#
# COMPACT_ATOMS: atom_id res chain seq x y z
N MET A 1 -70.73 38.64 43.70
CA MET A 1 -71.77 38.39 42.68
C MET A 1 -71.17 38.63 41.31
N ARG A 2 -71.61 37.83 40.33
CA ARG A 2 -71.34 37.84 38.87
C ARG A 2 -70.05 37.17 38.36
N ARG A 3 -70.33 36.06 37.66
CA ARG A 3 -69.50 35.22 36.79
C ARG A 3 -69.17 35.95 35.48
N SER A 4 -68.05 35.56 34.83
CA SER A 4 -67.94 35.39 33.38
C SER A 4 -66.79 34.42 33.03
N ILE A 5 -67.09 33.56 32.06
CA ILE A 5 -66.32 32.47 31.41
C ILE A 5 -65.44 33.15 30.33
N THR A 6 -64.24 32.72 29.86
CA THR A 6 -63.96 31.61 28.92
C THR A 6 -62.47 31.64 28.48
N ALA A 7 -61.81 30.47 28.51
CA ALA A 7 -60.86 29.80 27.57
C ALA A 7 -59.69 30.47 26.79
N LEU A 8 -58.71 29.58 26.50
CA LEU A 8 -57.65 29.53 25.45
C LEU A 8 -56.32 30.22 25.79
N ALA A 9 -55.12 29.78 25.38
CA ALA A 9 -54.48 28.54 24.92
C ALA A 9 -53.02 28.96 24.63
N GLY A 10 -52.01 28.08 24.81
CA GLY A 10 -50.62 28.38 24.40
C GLY A 10 -49.61 27.54 25.20
N LEU A 11 -49.41 26.27 24.85
CA LEU A 11 -48.44 25.72 23.90
C LEU A 11 -46.99 25.76 24.40
N ALA A 12 -46.47 24.55 24.65
CA ALA A 12 -45.14 24.21 25.12
C ALA A 12 -44.09 24.20 23.98
N ALA A 13 -42.82 24.39 24.33
CA ALA A 13 -41.68 23.87 23.56
C ALA A 13 -40.47 23.66 24.49
N LEU A 14 -40.35 22.43 25.01
CA LEU A 14 -39.13 21.89 25.62
C LEU A 14 -38.31 21.27 24.49
N LEU A 15 -37.18 21.89 24.12
CA LEU A 15 -36.22 21.35 23.16
C LEU A 15 -35.32 20.34 23.87
N GLY A 16 -35.61 19.05 23.66
CA GLY A 16 -34.72 17.95 24.01
C GLY A 16 -33.59 17.82 22.99
N LEU A 17 -32.36 18.00 23.44
CA LEU A 17 -31.16 17.69 22.66
C LEU A 17 -30.87 16.18 22.78
N ALA A 18 -31.50 15.38 21.92
CA ALA A 18 -31.02 14.04 21.62
C ALA A 18 -29.85 14.18 20.64
N GLY A 19 -28.62 14.20 21.16
CA GLY A 19 -27.41 14.09 20.36
C GLY A 19 -27.26 12.65 19.87
N CYS A 20 -27.54 12.42 18.59
CA CYS A 20 -27.18 11.19 17.89
C CYS A 20 -25.65 11.11 17.82
N ALA A 21 -25.04 10.30 18.69
CA ALA A 21 -23.69 9.79 18.45
C ALA A 21 -23.82 8.74 17.34
N ALA A 22 -23.77 9.21 16.09
CA ALA A 22 -23.59 8.35 14.94
C ALA A 22 -22.17 7.78 15.01
N GLY A 23 -22.03 6.56 15.53
CA GLY A 23 -20.93 5.68 15.17
C GLY A 23 -21.06 5.41 13.68
N GLY A 24 -20.28 6.13 12.87
CA GLY A 24 -20.06 5.73 11.49
C GLY A 24 -19.33 4.37 11.50
N PRO A 25 -19.68 3.45 10.60
CA PRO A 25 -18.87 2.26 10.42
C PRO A 25 -17.48 2.72 10.00
N SER A 26 -16.46 2.32 10.77
CA SER A 26 -15.07 2.29 10.31
C SER A 26 -15.05 1.33 9.11
N GLY A 27 -15.39 1.85 7.94
CA GLY A 27 -15.19 1.14 6.69
C GLY A 27 -13.70 1.03 6.51
N SER A 28 -13.20 -0.21 6.42
CA SER A 28 -11.84 -0.44 5.98
C SER A 28 -11.64 0.28 4.65
N VAL A 29 -10.65 1.15 4.62
CA VAL A 29 -10.32 1.91 3.42
C VAL A 29 -9.57 0.94 2.52
N ARG A 30 -10.31 0.10 1.79
CA ARG A 30 -9.74 -0.63 0.67
C ARG A 30 -9.02 0.37 -0.22
N HIS A 31 -7.79 0.05 -0.61
CA HIS A 31 -7.01 0.93 -1.46
C HIS A 31 -7.75 1.12 -2.78
N GLU A 32 -8.35 2.29 -2.99
CA GLU A 32 -8.90 2.64 -4.30
C GLU A 32 -7.71 2.76 -5.27
N PRO A 33 -7.77 2.11 -6.45
CA PRO A 33 -6.71 2.22 -7.43
C PRO A 33 -6.36 3.68 -7.71
N MET A 34 -5.07 3.98 -7.83
CA MET A 34 -4.62 5.34 -8.12
C MET A 34 -5.32 5.85 -9.39
N SER A 35 -5.93 7.03 -9.30
CA SER A 35 -6.63 7.62 -10.43
C SER A 35 -5.67 8.22 -11.45
N SER A 36 -6.08 8.29 -12.72
CA SER A 36 -5.25 8.87 -13.79
C SER A 36 -4.80 10.29 -13.47
N GLY A 37 -5.68 11.12 -12.89
CA GLY A 37 -5.33 12.48 -12.49
C GLY A 37 -4.27 12.55 -11.37
N ARG A 38 -4.15 11.52 -10.51
CA ARG A 38 -3.05 11.43 -9.53
C ARG A 38 -1.75 11.02 -10.21
N ILE A 39 -1.80 10.14 -11.21
CA ILE A 39 -0.65 9.71 -12.00
C ILE A 39 -0.10 10.88 -12.83
N GLU A 40 -0.97 11.63 -13.52
CA GLU A 40 -0.59 12.86 -14.23
C GLU A 40 0.03 13.92 -13.30
N ALA A 41 -0.45 14.01 -12.06
CA ALA A 41 0.13 14.89 -11.05
C ALA A 41 1.51 14.42 -10.57
N LEU A 42 1.78 13.11 -10.54
CA LEU A 42 3.13 12.58 -10.33
C LEU A 42 4.04 12.95 -11.51
N ALA A 43 3.55 12.83 -12.76
CA ALA A 43 4.31 13.24 -13.94
C ALA A 43 4.77 14.71 -13.85
N ALA A 44 3.92 15.61 -13.38
CA ALA A 44 4.28 17.01 -13.16
C ALA A 44 5.35 17.19 -12.07
N GLN A 45 5.26 16.44 -10.96
CA GLN A 45 6.25 16.47 -9.89
C GLN A 45 7.63 15.96 -10.36
N GLU A 46 7.65 14.88 -11.15
CA GLU A 46 8.90 14.34 -11.71
C GLU A 46 9.56 15.33 -12.69
N ARG A 47 8.77 16.04 -13.52
CA ARG A 47 9.31 17.13 -14.36
C ARG A 47 9.92 18.26 -13.55
N ASP A 48 9.23 18.69 -12.48
CA ASP A 48 9.72 19.74 -11.59
C ASP A 48 11.02 19.32 -10.87
N ALA A 49 11.20 18.02 -10.62
CA ALA A 49 12.41 17.43 -10.06
C ALA A 49 13.53 17.19 -11.11
N GLY A 50 13.22 17.31 -12.41
CA GLY A 50 14.15 17.06 -13.51
C GLY A 50 14.31 15.58 -13.88
N HIS A 51 13.35 14.72 -13.50
CA HIS A 51 13.32 13.30 -13.81
C HIS A 51 12.44 13.03 -15.04
N GLU A 52 12.91 13.47 -16.21
CA GLU A 52 12.13 13.44 -17.46
C GLU A 52 11.71 12.02 -17.86
N GLU A 53 12.58 11.02 -17.65
CA GLU A 53 12.27 9.63 -17.97
C GLU A 53 11.03 9.12 -17.24
N GLN A 54 10.87 9.42 -15.95
CA GLN A 54 9.66 9.02 -15.22
C GLN A 54 8.45 9.86 -15.59
N ALA A 55 8.65 11.17 -15.83
CA ALA A 55 7.56 12.03 -16.25
C ALA A 55 6.90 11.56 -17.55
N GLU A 56 7.70 11.08 -18.51
CA GLU A 56 7.20 10.51 -19.78
C GLU A 56 6.34 9.26 -19.54
N LEU A 57 6.75 8.36 -18.63
CA LEU A 57 5.99 7.14 -18.29
C LEU A 57 4.67 7.42 -17.57
N LEU A 58 4.51 8.60 -16.98
CA LEU A 58 3.35 8.97 -16.16
C LEU A 58 2.38 9.91 -16.90
N GLU A 59 2.76 10.43 -18.08
CA GLU A 59 2.10 11.57 -18.72
C GLU A 59 0.66 11.29 -19.16
N ASP A 60 0.37 10.07 -19.59
CA ASP A 60 -0.96 9.68 -20.08
C ASP A 60 -1.92 9.23 -18.97
N GLY A 61 -1.46 9.28 -17.72
CA GLY A 61 -2.23 8.92 -16.54
C GLY A 61 -2.43 7.42 -16.35
N VAL A 62 -1.64 6.58 -17.02
CA VAL A 62 -1.59 5.13 -16.78
C VAL A 62 -0.14 4.66 -16.85
N VAL A 63 0.23 3.71 -16.00
CA VAL A 63 1.52 3.00 -16.16
C VAL A 63 1.19 1.56 -16.51
N THR A 64 1.67 1.12 -17.66
CA THR A 64 1.57 -0.26 -18.13
C THR A 64 2.63 -1.14 -17.46
N PHE A 65 2.46 -2.47 -17.56
CA PHE A 65 3.49 -3.39 -17.08
C PHE A 65 4.81 -3.20 -17.85
N GLU A 66 4.75 -2.94 -19.15
CA GLU A 66 5.93 -2.68 -19.98
C GLU A 66 6.69 -1.43 -19.55
N GLU A 67 5.99 -0.37 -19.16
CA GLU A 67 6.59 0.87 -18.64
C GLU A 67 7.18 0.66 -17.25
N TYR A 68 6.47 -0.09 -16.40
CA TYR A 68 6.97 -0.49 -15.09
C TYR A 68 8.25 -1.34 -15.20
N ASP A 69 8.27 -2.34 -16.08
CA ASP A 69 9.44 -3.17 -16.35
C ASP A 69 10.61 -2.35 -16.94
N ALA A 70 10.33 -1.47 -17.90
CA ALA A 70 11.32 -0.57 -18.47
C ALA A 70 11.95 0.34 -17.41
N SER A 71 11.13 0.86 -16.47
CA SER A 71 11.60 1.70 -15.36
C SER A 71 12.59 0.93 -14.46
N PHE A 72 12.32 -0.36 -14.17
CA PHE A 72 13.25 -1.22 -13.42
C PHE A 72 14.54 -1.49 -14.20
N VAL A 73 14.47 -1.73 -15.52
CA VAL A 73 15.66 -1.95 -16.35
C VAL A 73 16.57 -0.71 -16.34
N LEU A 74 16.00 0.50 -16.41
CA LEU A 74 16.76 1.74 -16.31
C LEU A 74 17.41 1.92 -14.94
N TYR A 75 16.65 1.66 -13.87
CA TYR A 75 17.16 1.64 -12.50
C TYR A 75 18.34 0.67 -12.32
N ALA A 76 18.17 -0.60 -12.72
CA ALA A 76 19.21 -1.62 -12.57
C ALA A 76 20.47 -1.28 -13.38
N ARG A 77 20.29 -0.67 -14.56
CA ARG A 77 21.40 -0.16 -15.36
C ARG A 77 22.13 0.99 -14.67
N CYS A 78 21.41 1.97 -14.10
CA CYS A 78 21.99 3.07 -13.35
C CYS A 78 22.88 2.56 -12.19
N LEU A 79 22.40 1.57 -11.44
CA LEU A 79 23.18 0.93 -10.38
C LEU A 79 24.41 0.19 -10.91
N THR A 80 24.25 -0.55 -12.01
CA THR A 80 25.35 -1.28 -12.64
C THR A 80 26.45 -0.34 -13.14
N ASP A 81 26.07 0.79 -13.75
CA ASP A 81 27.01 1.82 -14.21
C ASP A 81 27.76 2.49 -13.03
N LYS A 82 27.17 2.50 -11.83
CA LYS A 82 27.79 2.92 -10.56
C LYS A 82 28.55 1.80 -9.84
N GLY A 83 28.68 0.62 -10.45
CA GLY A 83 29.44 -0.51 -9.92
C GLY A 83 28.75 -1.29 -8.80
N LEU A 84 27.42 -1.20 -8.70
CA LEU A 84 26.59 -2.02 -7.84
C LEU A 84 26.02 -3.20 -8.66
N SER A 85 25.67 -4.31 -8.02
CA SER A 85 25.02 -5.43 -8.71
C SER A 85 23.58 -5.57 -8.23
N VAL A 86 22.66 -5.83 -9.14
CA VAL A 86 21.23 -6.00 -8.84
C VAL A 86 20.83 -7.44 -9.11
N GLU A 87 20.18 -8.07 -8.14
CA GLU A 87 19.57 -9.39 -8.29
C GLU A 87 18.04 -9.24 -8.29
N GLY A 88 17.38 -9.83 -9.29
CA GLY A 88 15.96 -9.65 -9.56
C GLY A 88 15.67 -9.03 -10.93
N PRO A 89 14.41 -8.60 -11.19
CA PRO A 89 13.32 -8.54 -10.21
C PRO A 89 12.59 -9.88 -10.08
N GLN A 90 11.94 -10.09 -8.94
CA GLN A 90 10.95 -11.16 -8.73
C GLN A 90 9.62 -10.51 -8.32
N ILE A 91 8.50 -11.04 -8.81
CA ILE A 91 7.17 -10.55 -8.38
C ILE A 91 6.92 -11.02 -6.94
N SER A 92 6.51 -10.08 -6.09
CA SER A 92 6.18 -10.30 -4.68
C SER A 92 5.00 -11.27 -4.55
N PRO A 93 5.13 -12.40 -3.84
CA PRO A 93 4.00 -13.28 -3.54
C PRO A 93 3.06 -12.67 -2.50
N VAL A 94 3.52 -11.63 -1.79
CA VAL A 94 2.73 -10.93 -0.76
C VAL A 94 1.58 -10.15 -1.38
N ASP A 95 1.79 -9.60 -2.57
CA ASP A 95 0.89 -8.62 -3.18
C ASP A 95 0.63 -8.87 -4.69
N GLY A 96 1.43 -9.73 -5.34
CA GLY A 96 1.23 -10.16 -6.72
C GLY A 96 1.63 -9.13 -7.77
N VAL A 97 2.18 -7.97 -7.39
CA VAL A 97 2.43 -6.84 -8.29
C VAL A 97 3.85 -6.28 -8.14
N ARG A 98 4.31 -6.06 -6.91
CA ARG A 98 5.58 -5.38 -6.62
C ARG A 98 6.77 -6.20 -7.10
N TYR A 99 7.76 -5.53 -7.67
CA TYR A 99 9.07 -6.13 -7.93
C TYR A 99 9.91 -6.08 -6.66
N GLN A 100 10.30 -7.25 -6.17
CA GLN A 100 11.34 -7.43 -5.17
C GLN A 100 12.68 -7.58 -5.88
N SER A 101 13.70 -6.90 -5.35
CA SER A 101 15.09 -7.01 -5.81
C SER A 101 16.03 -6.75 -4.64
N SER A 102 17.28 -7.18 -4.79
CA SER A 102 18.36 -6.86 -3.86
C SER A 102 19.51 -6.17 -4.59
N VAL A 103 20.21 -5.30 -3.87
CA VAL A 103 21.40 -4.61 -4.39
C VAL A 103 22.62 -5.05 -3.58
N ASP A 104 23.58 -5.69 -4.25
CA ASP A 104 24.89 -5.99 -3.69
C ASP A 104 25.83 -4.80 -3.86
N ILE A 105 26.21 -4.21 -2.74
CA ILE A 105 27.16 -3.08 -2.67
C ILE A 105 28.62 -3.55 -2.62
N GLY A 106 28.87 -4.86 -2.50
CA GLY A 106 30.18 -5.47 -2.39
C GLY A 106 30.99 -4.92 -1.20
N THR A 107 32.11 -4.27 -1.51
CA THR A 107 33.00 -3.64 -0.51
C THR A 107 32.87 -2.12 -0.45
N ARG A 108 31.87 -1.55 -1.12
CA ARG A 108 31.64 -0.11 -1.12
C ARG A 108 31.24 0.38 0.27
N GLU A 109 31.54 1.65 0.53
CA GLU A 109 31.06 2.32 1.74
C GLU A 109 29.53 2.46 1.67
N GLN A 110 28.86 2.08 2.76
CA GLN A 110 27.40 1.91 2.80
C GLN A 110 26.66 3.22 2.50
N THR A 111 27.09 4.34 3.10
CA THR A 111 26.42 5.64 2.93
C THR A 111 26.48 6.10 1.47
N ALA A 112 27.66 5.99 0.84
CA ALA A 112 27.84 6.31 -0.57
C ALA A 112 27.04 5.38 -1.49
N ALA A 113 26.96 4.09 -1.17
CA ALA A 113 26.16 3.15 -1.95
C ALA A 113 24.65 3.43 -1.82
N LEU A 114 24.16 3.75 -0.62
CA LEU A 114 22.76 4.13 -0.41
C LEU A 114 22.41 5.42 -1.15
N ALA A 115 23.30 6.43 -1.14
CA ALA A 115 23.07 7.65 -1.91
C ALA A 115 22.97 7.40 -3.42
N ASP A 116 23.80 6.49 -3.95
CA ASP A 116 23.72 6.05 -5.35
C ASP A 116 22.42 5.30 -5.65
N ILE A 117 21.95 4.46 -4.70
CA ILE A 117 20.68 3.73 -4.82
C ILE A 117 19.51 4.71 -4.84
N ASP A 118 19.46 5.63 -3.88
CA ASP A 118 18.41 6.64 -3.77
C ASP A 118 18.35 7.54 -5.02
N GLU A 119 19.50 7.92 -5.57
CA GLU A 119 19.57 8.69 -6.82
C GLU A 119 18.97 7.88 -7.99
N CYS A 120 19.36 6.63 -8.18
CA CYS A 120 18.84 5.80 -9.26
C CYS A 120 17.35 5.48 -9.11
N GLU A 121 16.88 5.20 -7.89
CA GLU A 121 15.46 5.00 -7.59
C GLU A 121 14.65 6.28 -7.89
N ALA A 122 15.14 7.44 -7.44
CA ALA A 122 14.46 8.70 -7.61
C ALA A 122 14.35 9.12 -9.06
N VAL A 123 15.37 8.86 -9.89
CA VAL A 123 15.37 9.26 -11.30
C VAL A 123 14.56 8.29 -12.17
N TYR A 124 14.64 6.97 -11.92
CA TYR A 124 14.17 5.99 -12.89
C TYR A 124 12.96 5.15 -12.48
N ARG A 125 12.62 5.04 -11.19
CA ARG A 125 11.70 3.96 -10.74
C ARG A 125 10.63 4.39 -9.75
N THR A 126 10.92 5.27 -8.79
CA THR A 126 10.06 5.50 -7.61
C THR A 126 8.59 5.79 -7.95
N SER A 127 8.33 6.77 -8.81
CA SER A 127 6.98 7.22 -9.16
C SER A 127 6.32 6.31 -10.19
N ALA A 128 7.08 5.76 -11.15
CA ALA A 128 6.55 4.77 -12.08
C ALA A 128 6.11 3.48 -11.36
N ALA A 129 6.92 2.98 -10.42
CA ALA A 129 6.59 1.85 -9.56
C ALA A 129 5.37 2.14 -8.69
N GLN A 130 5.34 3.30 -8.02
CA GLN A 130 4.19 3.70 -7.21
C GLN A 130 2.89 3.75 -8.04
N ALA A 131 2.92 4.39 -9.21
CA ALA A 131 1.75 4.53 -10.07
C ALA A 131 1.26 3.16 -10.58
N TYR A 132 2.18 2.27 -11.01
CA TYR A 132 1.81 0.92 -11.42
C TYR A 132 1.24 0.12 -10.25
N GLU A 133 2.01 -0.02 -9.16
CA GLU A 133 1.65 -0.86 -8.00
C GLU A 133 0.32 -0.44 -7.38
N LEU A 134 0.07 0.85 -7.21
CA LEU A 134 -1.16 1.34 -6.60
C LEU A 134 -2.35 1.39 -7.57
N SER A 135 -2.15 1.07 -8.86
CA SER A 135 -3.24 0.97 -9.85
C SER A 135 -3.66 -0.47 -10.12
N GLN A 136 -2.86 -1.45 -9.70
CA GLN A 136 -3.19 -2.88 -9.87
C GLN A 136 -3.92 -3.44 -8.65
N PRO A 137 -4.78 -4.46 -8.84
CA PRO A 137 -5.26 -5.28 -7.73
C PRO A 137 -4.08 -5.97 -7.02
N GLN A 138 -3.99 -5.79 -5.71
CA GLN A 138 -2.94 -6.39 -4.88
C GLN A 138 -3.50 -7.69 -4.29
N VAL A 139 -3.10 -8.84 -4.83
CA VAL A 139 -3.61 -10.15 -4.40
C VAL A 139 -2.45 -11.05 -4.00
N MET A 140 -2.48 -11.50 -2.76
CA MET A 140 -1.50 -12.42 -2.20
C MET A 140 -1.58 -13.79 -2.89
N ASP A 141 -0.44 -14.45 -3.07
CA ASP A 141 -0.41 -15.82 -3.58
C ASP A 141 -1.19 -16.75 -2.64
N ALA A 142 -2.04 -17.60 -3.20
CA ALA A 142 -3.03 -18.35 -2.41
C ALA A 142 -2.41 -19.28 -1.33
N PRO A 143 -1.31 -20.03 -1.61
CA PRO A 143 -0.59 -20.77 -0.58
C PRO A 143 -0.06 -19.90 0.57
N LEU A 144 0.36 -18.66 0.27
CA LEU A 144 0.83 -17.71 1.28
C LEU A 144 -0.32 -17.18 2.13
N ALA A 145 -1.45 -16.84 1.51
CA ALA A 145 -2.65 -16.42 2.23
C ALA A 145 -3.14 -17.52 3.20
N GLU A 146 -3.19 -18.77 2.74
CA GLU A 146 -3.56 -19.91 3.59
C GLU A 146 -2.61 -20.09 4.77
N ALA A 147 -1.30 -20.07 4.52
CA ALA A 147 -0.28 -20.20 5.57
C ALA A 147 -0.32 -19.03 6.57
N THR A 148 -0.57 -17.81 6.10
CA THR A 148 -0.74 -16.62 6.95
C THR A 148 -1.95 -16.79 7.87
N ALA A 149 -3.10 -17.22 7.33
CA ALA A 149 -4.30 -17.51 8.10
C ALA A 149 -4.07 -18.60 9.16
N GLU A 150 -3.28 -19.63 8.84
CA GLU A 150 -2.88 -20.67 9.79
C GLU A 150 -1.97 -20.13 10.90
N CYS A 151 -0.98 -19.30 10.55
CA CYS A 151 -0.08 -18.64 11.51
C CYS A 151 -0.87 -17.81 12.53
N LEU A 152 -1.79 -16.97 12.04
CA LEU A 152 -2.64 -16.12 12.89
C LEU A 152 -3.52 -16.96 13.83
N ARG A 153 -4.21 -17.97 13.30
CA ARG A 153 -5.03 -18.88 14.13
C ARG A 153 -4.18 -19.65 15.16
N GLY A 154 -2.95 -20.03 14.80
CA GLY A 154 -1.99 -20.64 15.71
C GLY A 154 -1.59 -19.73 16.89
N LYS A 155 -1.62 -18.41 16.67
CA LYS A 155 -1.41 -17.38 17.70
C LYS A 155 -2.69 -17.03 18.48
N GLY A 156 -3.83 -17.62 18.13
CA GLY A 156 -5.13 -17.29 18.72
C GLY A 156 -5.75 -15.99 18.19
N LEU A 157 -5.22 -15.46 17.08
CA LEU A 157 -5.74 -14.29 16.39
C LEU A 157 -6.81 -14.68 15.37
N ALA A 158 -7.64 -13.71 15.00
CA ALA A 158 -8.73 -13.92 14.05
C ALA A 158 -8.20 -14.03 12.61
N ALA A 159 -8.61 -15.09 11.91
CA ALA A 159 -8.51 -15.21 10.47
C ALA A 159 -9.63 -16.13 9.99
N THR A 160 -10.32 -15.76 8.91
CA THR A 160 -11.44 -16.52 8.35
C THR A 160 -10.98 -17.54 7.32
N GLY A 161 -9.81 -17.32 6.71
CA GLY A 161 -9.32 -18.05 5.54
C GLY A 161 -9.88 -17.51 4.21
N GLU A 162 -10.61 -16.39 4.24
CA GLU A 162 -11.12 -15.70 3.05
C GLU A 162 -10.30 -14.44 2.72
N GLU A 163 -9.30 -14.11 3.53
CA GLU A 163 -8.39 -13.00 3.32
C GLU A 163 -7.54 -13.23 2.05
N THR A 164 -7.47 -12.21 1.20
CA THR A 164 -6.74 -12.26 -0.07
C THR A 164 -5.65 -11.21 -0.20
N GLU A 165 -5.71 -10.17 0.63
CA GLU A 165 -4.75 -9.07 0.68
C GLU A 165 -4.16 -8.93 2.10
N VAL A 166 -2.99 -8.31 2.25
CA VAL A 166 -2.42 -8.03 3.58
C VAL A 166 -3.39 -7.21 4.45
N ALA A 167 -4.10 -6.26 3.84
CA ALA A 167 -5.09 -5.44 4.52
C ALA A 167 -6.28 -6.27 5.07
N ASP A 168 -6.71 -7.34 4.39
CA ASP A 168 -7.78 -8.20 4.89
C ASP A 168 -7.36 -8.90 6.20
N PHE A 169 -6.10 -9.32 6.29
CA PHE A 169 -5.56 -9.92 7.53
C PHE A 169 -5.50 -8.91 8.66
N VAL A 170 -5.06 -7.68 8.38
CA VAL A 170 -5.03 -6.59 9.36
C VAL A 170 -6.44 -6.23 9.83
N ASP A 171 -7.40 -6.13 8.91
CA ASP A 171 -8.81 -5.90 9.24
C ASP A 171 -9.38 -7.02 10.13
N SER A 172 -9.04 -8.28 9.84
CA SER A 172 -9.48 -9.45 10.61
C SER A 172 -8.96 -9.44 12.05
N VAL A 173 -7.68 -9.14 12.26
CA VAL A 173 -7.07 -9.11 13.61
C VAL A 173 -7.30 -7.80 14.35
N GLY A 174 -7.51 -6.71 13.61
CA GLY A 174 -7.63 -5.34 14.09
C GLY A 174 -6.28 -4.62 14.21
N GLU A 175 -6.30 -3.29 14.07
CA GLU A 175 -5.13 -2.39 14.09
C GLU A 175 -4.13 -2.61 15.24
N ALA A 176 -4.60 -3.06 16.41
CA ALA A 176 -3.75 -3.31 17.56
C ALA A 176 -2.79 -4.50 17.36
N GLU A 177 -3.12 -5.41 16.45
CA GLU A 177 -2.39 -6.65 16.15
C GLU A 177 -1.90 -6.67 14.69
N ALA A 178 -1.84 -5.50 14.05
CA ALA A 178 -1.48 -5.39 12.65
C ALA A 178 -0.01 -5.78 12.38
N GLU A 179 0.86 -5.55 13.36
CA GLU A 179 2.26 -6.01 13.33
C GLU A 179 2.31 -7.54 13.31
N GLU A 180 1.48 -8.22 14.11
CA GLU A 180 1.38 -9.68 14.14
C GLU A 180 0.87 -10.27 12.82
N ALA A 181 -0.06 -9.58 12.13
CA ALA A 181 -0.49 -9.96 10.79
C ALA A 181 0.65 -9.85 9.78
N VAL A 182 1.36 -8.72 9.74
CA VAL A 182 2.52 -8.51 8.86
C VAL A 182 3.63 -9.52 9.16
N ASP A 183 3.90 -9.81 10.43
CA ASP A 183 4.88 -10.80 10.86
C ASP A 183 4.51 -12.21 10.37
N CYS A 184 3.24 -12.60 10.47
CA CYS A 184 2.78 -13.88 9.91
C CYS A 184 2.97 -13.92 8.38
N VAL A 185 2.62 -12.85 7.67
CA VAL A 185 2.84 -12.76 6.21
C VAL A 185 4.31 -12.94 5.87
N LEU A 186 5.21 -12.16 6.50
CA LEU A 186 6.64 -12.19 6.19
C LEU A 186 7.32 -13.50 6.61
N SER A 187 6.95 -14.05 7.77
CA SER A 187 7.45 -15.35 8.24
C SER A 187 7.07 -16.48 7.29
N GLU A 188 5.79 -16.54 6.89
CA GLU A 188 5.30 -17.59 6.01
C GLU A 188 5.80 -17.41 4.57
N ALA A 189 5.94 -16.16 4.10
CA ALA A 189 6.56 -15.87 2.81
C ALA A 189 8.02 -16.35 2.79
N SER A 190 8.80 -16.04 3.82
CA SER A 190 10.20 -16.50 3.93
C SER A 190 10.30 -18.03 3.97
N ARG A 191 9.32 -18.71 4.55
CA ARG A 191 9.25 -20.18 4.61
C ARG A 191 8.89 -20.80 3.26
N LEU A 192 7.96 -20.20 2.52
CA LEU A 192 7.41 -20.73 1.28
C LEU A 192 8.24 -20.37 0.04
N TYR A 193 8.89 -19.20 0.04
CA TYR A 193 9.69 -18.68 -1.08
C TYR A 193 11.14 -18.40 -0.63
N PRO A 194 11.89 -19.43 -0.20
CA PRO A 194 13.25 -19.26 0.33
C PRO A 194 14.28 -18.78 -0.70
N GLU A 195 13.93 -18.81 -1.99
CA GLU A 195 14.75 -18.27 -3.08
C GLU A 195 14.66 -16.75 -3.24
N MET A 196 13.67 -16.10 -2.61
CA MET A 196 13.54 -14.65 -2.70
C MET A 196 14.59 -13.97 -1.84
N THR A 197 15.35 -13.07 -2.44
CA THR A 197 16.45 -12.35 -1.76
C THR A 197 15.97 -11.14 -0.97
N SER A 198 14.74 -10.69 -1.22
CA SER A 198 14.07 -9.62 -0.50
C SER A 198 12.57 -9.91 -0.43
N LEU A 199 11.98 -9.62 0.72
CA LEU A 199 10.54 -9.70 0.99
C LEU A 199 10.14 -8.49 1.81
N SER A 200 9.02 -7.88 1.44
CA SER A 200 8.41 -6.77 2.16
C SER A 200 6.90 -6.90 2.11
N ALA A 201 6.24 -6.42 3.16
CA ALA A 201 4.80 -6.40 3.28
C ALA A 201 4.37 -5.03 3.77
N GLY A 202 3.28 -4.51 3.20
CA GLY A 202 2.64 -3.26 3.58
C GLY A 202 1.16 -3.35 3.29
N TYR A 203 0.37 -2.49 3.93
CA TYR A 203 -1.09 -2.42 3.79
C TYR A 203 -1.54 -0.96 3.97
#